data_AF-A0A3M1YK84-F1
#
_entry.id   AF-A0A3M1YK84-F1
#
_cell.length_a   1.000
_cell.length_b   1.000
_cell.length_c   1.000
_cell.angle_alpha   90.00
_cell.angle_beta   90.00
_cell.angle_gamma   90.00
#
_symmetry.space_group_name_H-M   'P 1'
#
loop_
_entity.id
_entity.type
_entity.pdbx_description
1 polymer ?
#
loop_
_entity_poly.entity_id
_entity_poly.type
_entity_poly.pdbx_seq_one_letter_code
_entity_poly.pdbx_strand_id
1 'polypeptide(L)'
;FSPDGNTLYFSQNGIEESRKGVYNMQLYVARSNGDGKWKTPEKLPFCSPQYNYMHPSISPDGKWLFFISDKPGGQGGADIWYVRKTKNGWGKVQNLGDKINTPFHEGFPFADAQGRLFFCSKGHPGLGGFDIFVTHLNDTGEWETPVNLGPPINSPQDDISFFLSKNNKNGAFASSRAGGDDDIFLFEISSLPK
;
A
#
# COMPACT_ATOMS: atom_id res chain seq x y z
N PHE A 1 7.89 5.26 -5.67
CA PHE A 1 9.30 5.41 -6.11
C PHE A 1 10.23 5.05 -4.97
N SER A 2 11.42 4.51 -5.24
CA SER A 2 12.49 4.39 -4.26
C SER A 2 12.92 5.77 -3.74
N PRO A 3 13.59 5.84 -2.58
CA PRO A 3 13.97 7.11 -1.96
C PRO A 3 14.86 8.00 -2.85
N ASP A 4 15.67 7.39 -3.73
CA ASP A 4 16.54 8.05 -4.70
C ASP A 4 15.83 8.43 -6.02
N GLY A 5 14.55 8.09 -6.19
CA GLY A 5 13.76 8.36 -7.39
C GLY A 5 14.08 7.48 -8.60
N ASN A 6 15.07 6.59 -8.51
CA ASN A 6 15.57 5.84 -9.67
C ASN A 6 14.91 4.47 -9.86
N THR A 7 14.05 4.05 -8.95
CA THR A 7 13.28 2.80 -9.03
C THR A 7 11.79 3.08 -8.86
N LEU A 8 10.98 2.57 -9.79
CA LEU A 8 9.54 2.62 -9.73
C LEU A 8 9.01 1.21 -9.49
N TYR A 9 8.18 1.07 -8.47
CA TYR A 9 7.39 -0.14 -8.21
C TYR A 9 5.94 0.18 -8.56
N PHE A 10 5.31 -0.68 -9.34
CA PHE A 10 3.93 -0.47 -9.80
C PHE A 10 3.25 -1.81 -10.07
N SER A 11 1.93 -1.80 -10.15
CA SER A 11 1.13 -2.96 -10.54
C SER A 11 0.60 -2.80 -11.97
N GLN A 12 0.58 -3.87 -12.74
CA GLN A 12 -0.06 -3.93 -14.06
C GLN A 12 -0.62 -5.34 -14.30
N ASN A 13 -1.48 -5.49 -15.31
CA ASN A 13 -1.94 -6.83 -15.72
C ASN A 13 -0.75 -7.73 -16.04
N GLY A 14 -0.78 -8.94 -15.50
CA GLY A 14 0.18 -9.97 -15.86
C GLY A 14 0.04 -10.37 -17.33
N ILE A 15 1.08 -11.02 -17.84
CA ILE A 15 1.12 -11.56 -19.21
C ILE A 15 0.88 -13.09 -19.26
N GLU A 16 0.71 -13.70 -18.09
CA GLU A 16 0.45 -15.13 -17.93
C GLU A 16 -0.93 -15.31 -17.30
N GLU A 17 -1.70 -16.27 -17.81
CA GLU A 17 -3.00 -16.61 -17.25
C GLU A 17 -2.87 -17.42 -15.95
N SER A 18 -3.79 -17.18 -15.03
CA SER A 18 -4.05 -18.10 -13.94
C SER A 18 -4.63 -19.42 -14.45
N ARG A 19 -4.68 -20.45 -13.59
CA ARG A 19 -5.36 -21.73 -13.90
C ARG A 19 -6.85 -21.57 -14.23
N LYS A 20 -7.44 -20.41 -13.92
CA LYS A 20 -8.84 -20.08 -14.22
C LYS A 20 -9.00 -19.32 -15.55
N GLY A 21 -7.93 -19.15 -16.33
CA GLY A 21 -7.97 -18.41 -17.61
C GLY A 21 -8.12 -16.90 -17.45
N VAL A 22 -7.70 -16.35 -16.31
CA VAL A 22 -7.78 -14.90 -16.02
C VAL A 22 -6.38 -14.33 -15.83
N TYR A 23 -6.13 -13.15 -16.41
CA TYR A 23 -4.93 -12.34 -16.17
C TYR A 23 -5.08 -11.54 -14.88
N ASN A 24 -4.27 -11.86 -13.88
CA ASN A 24 -4.27 -11.15 -12.60
C ASN A 24 -3.26 -10.00 -12.60
N MET A 25 -3.49 -8.99 -11.75
CA MET A 25 -2.53 -7.91 -11.52
C MET A 25 -1.25 -8.46 -10.88
N GLN A 26 -0.09 -8.02 -11.36
CA GLN A 26 1.22 -8.40 -10.82
C GLN A 26 2.06 -7.15 -10.52
N LEU A 27 3.05 -7.28 -9.64
CA LEU A 27 3.99 -6.19 -9.35
C LEU A 27 5.18 -6.23 -10.28
N TYR A 28 5.58 -5.05 -10.74
CA TYR A 28 6.73 -4.84 -11.60
C TYR A 28 7.66 -3.78 -10.99
N VAL A 29 8.91 -3.83 -11.43
CA VAL A 29 9.93 -2.85 -11.12
C VAL A 29 10.54 -2.30 -12.40
N ALA A 30 10.55 -0.97 -12.53
CA ALA A 30 11.30 -0.26 -13.56
C ALA A 30 12.46 0.50 -12.90
N ARG A 31 13.59 0.60 -13.60
CA ARG A 31 14.80 1.28 -13.10
C ARG A 31 15.30 2.31 -14.11
N SER A 32 15.78 3.45 -13.62
CA SER A 32 16.47 4.47 -14.40
C SER A 32 17.89 4.68 -13.87
N ASN A 33 18.73 5.36 -14.66
CA ASN A 33 20.06 5.78 -14.23
C ASN A 33 20.05 7.23 -13.72
N GLY A 34 18.90 7.77 -13.34
CA GLY A 34 18.73 9.18 -12.94
C GLY A 34 18.63 10.17 -14.10
N ASP A 35 18.64 9.71 -15.34
CA ASP A 35 18.51 10.51 -16.57
C ASP A 35 17.06 10.63 -17.07
N GLY A 36 16.09 10.15 -16.28
CA GLY A 36 14.67 10.10 -16.65
C GLY A 36 14.31 8.98 -17.64
N LYS A 37 15.27 8.18 -18.11
CA LYS A 37 15.00 7.06 -19.03
C LYS A 37 14.82 5.77 -18.25
N TRP A 38 13.66 5.16 -18.40
CA TRP A 38 13.31 3.91 -17.72
C TRP A 38 13.64 2.70 -18.59
N LYS A 39 14.28 1.70 -17.98
CA LYS A 39 14.46 0.38 -18.57
C LYS A 39 13.12 -0.37 -18.62
N THR A 40 13.06 -1.39 -19.48
CA THR A 40 11.90 -2.30 -19.54
C THR A 40 11.57 -2.84 -18.14
N PRO A 41 10.30 -2.74 -17.70
CA PRO A 41 9.89 -3.24 -16.39
C PRO A 41 10.03 -4.76 -16.26
N GLU A 42 10.43 -5.22 -15.07
CA GLU A 42 10.59 -6.63 -14.72
C GLU A 42 9.53 -7.04 -13.68
N LYS A 43 8.88 -8.20 -13.86
CA LYS A 43 7.96 -8.76 -12.85
C LYS A 43 8.73 -9.08 -11.58
N LEU A 44 8.19 -8.72 -10.41
CA LEU A 44 8.82 -9.08 -9.14
C LEU A 44 8.78 -10.60 -8.94
N PRO A 45 9.88 -11.22 -8.50
CA PRO A 45 10.07 -12.67 -8.59
C PRO A 45 9.19 -13.48 -7.63
N PHE A 46 8.60 -12.83 -6.63
CA PHE A 46 7.68 -13.46 -5.68
C PHE A 46 6.22 -13.42 -6.15
N CYS A 47 5.91 -12.74 -7.25
CA CYS A 47 4.57 -12.71 -7.81
C CYS A 47 4.24 -14.03 -8.52
N SER A 48 2.97 -14.43 -8.45
CA SER A 48 2.45 -15.63 -9.10
C SER A 48 1.21 -15.25 -9.91
N PRO A 49 1.08 -15.72 -11.17
CA PRO A 49 -0.09 -15.41 -12.00
C PRO A 49 -1.41 -15.94 -11.44
N GLN A 50 -1.36 -16.79 -10.42
CA GLN A 50 -2.56 -17.35 -9.78
C GLN A 50 -3.32 -16.36 -8.90
N TYR A 51 -2.70 -15.23 -8.52
CA TYR A 51 -3.21 -14.29 -7.52
C TYR A 51 -2.93 -12.85 -7.96
N ASN A 52 -3.70 -11.90 -7.43
CA ASN A 52 -3.46 -10.47 -7.60
C ASN A 52 -2.38 -9.98 -6.66
N TYR A 53 -1.52 -9.08 -7.16
CA TYR A 53 -0.55 -8.32 -6.38
C TYR A 53 -0.63 -6.86 -6.82
N MET A 54 -1.02 -5.97 -5.91
CA MET A 54 -1.39 -4.59 -6.23
C MET A 54 -0.85 -3.59 -5.21
N HIS A 55 -0.95 -2.30 -5.55
CA HIS A 55 -0.69 -1.16 -4.66
C HIS A 55 0.68 -1.20 -3.95
N PRO A 56 1.80 -1.36 -4.69
CA PRO A 56 3.11 -1.44 -4.07
C PRO A 56 3.55 -0.10 -3.47
N SER A 57 4.19 -0.18 -2.30
CA SER A 57 4.67 0.96 -1.54
C SER A 57 6.00 0.63 -0.86
N ILE A 58 7.05 1.36 -1.22
CA ILE A 58 8.39 1.14 -0.67
C ILE A 58 8.59 2.08 0.52
N SER A 59 9.15 1.56 1.62
CA SER A 59 9.49 2.35 2.79
C SER A 59 10.48 3.48 2.46
N PRO A 60 10.49 4.59 3.22
CA PRO A 60 11.40 5.70 2.96
C PRO A 60 12.88 5.38 3.11
N ASP A 61 13.22 4.30 3.83
CA ASP A 61 14.60 3.77 3.89
C ASP A 61 14.92 2.78 2.77
N GLY A 62 13.96 2.47 1.90
CA GLY A 62 14.10 1.60 0.74
C GLY A 62 14.21 0.10 1.08
N LYS A 63 14.03 -0.30 2.34
CA LYS A 63 14.26 -1.68 2.80
C LYS A 63 13.03 -2.57 2.79
N TRP A 64 11.84 -2.01 2.82
CA TRP A 64 10.60 -2.76 2.91
C TRP A 64 9.66 -2.38 1.78
N LEU A 65 9.13 -3.37 1.07
CA LEU A 65 8.06 -3.18 0.11
C LEU A 65 6.78 -3.75 0.69
N PHE A 66 5.79 -2.89 0.90
CA PHE A 66 4.42 -3.22 1.24
C PHE A 66 3.59 -3.31 -0.05
N PHE A 67 2.59 -4.17 -0.08
CA PHE A 67 1.67 -4.35 -1.21
C PHE A 67 0.44 -5.11 -0.74
N ILE A 68 -0.60 -5.22 -1.56
CA ILE A 68 -1.75 -6.07 -1.27
C ILE A 68 -1.80 -7.31 -2.16
N SER A 69 -2.37 -8.40 -1.65
CA SER A 69 -2.58 -9.63 -2.43
C SER A 69 -3.71 -10.50 -1.86
N ASP A 70 -4.46 -11.14 -2.74
CA ASP A 70 -5.49 -12.15 -2.46
C ASP A 70 -4.90 -13.60 -2.42
N LYS A 71 -3.57 -13.72 -2.37
CA LYS A 71 -2.91 -15.02 -2.31
C LYS A 71 -3.23 -15.75 -0.98
N PRO A 72 -3.15 -17.09 -0.93
CA PRO A 72 -3.38 -17.86 0.28
C PRO A 72 -2.48 -17.48 1.46
N GLY A 73 -3.02 -17.69 2.66
CA GLY A 73 -2.38 -17.38 3.95
C GLY A 73 -2.68 -15.98 4.49
N GLY A 74 -3.63 -15.27 3.86
CA GLY A 74 -4.20 -14.03 4.39
C GLY A 74 -5.44 -14.27 5.25
N GLN A 75 -6.07 -13.18 5.69
CA GLN A 75 -7.24 -13.14 6.56
C GLN A 75 -8.55 -13.01 5.79
N GLY A 76 -8.50 -12.46 4.58
CA GLY A 76 -9.70 -12.21 3.80
C GLY A 76 -9.39 -11.80 2.37
N GLY A 77 -10.25 -10.92 1.83
CA GLY A 77 -10.25 -10.48 0.45
C GLY A 77 -8.88 -10.16 -0.13
N ALA A 78 -8.41 -8.92 0.06
CA ALA A 78 -7.06 -8.53 -0.34
C ALA A 78 -6.34 -7.97 0.87
N ASP A 79 -5.30 -8.68 1.30
CA ASP A 79 -4.56 -8.39 2.51
C ASP A 79 -3.32 -7.56 2.21
N ILE A 80 -2.82 -6.82 3.21
CA ILE A 80 -1.49 -6.21 3.19
C ILE A 80 -0.42 -7.28 3.48
N TRP A 81 0.55 -7.35 2.57
CA TRP A 81 1.76 -8.15 2.67
C TRP A 81 2.98 -7.24 2.60
N TYR A 82 4.11 -7.73 3.13
CA TYR A 82 5.37 -7.01 3.06
C TYR A 82 6.54 -7.95 2.81
N VAL A 83 7.60 -7.41 2.21
CA VAL A 83 8.82 -8.15 1.93
C VAL A 83 10.05 -7.26 2.08
N ARG A 84 11.09 -7.82 2.67
CA ARG A 84 12.37 -7.13 2.84
C ARG A 84 13.15 -7.13 1.53
N LYS A 85 13.64 -5.97 1.12
CA LYS A 85 14.69 -5.82 0.12
C LYS A 85 16.04 -6.05 0.79
N THR A 86 16.82 -6.97 0.24
CA THR A 86 18.14 -7.35 0.73
C THR A 86 19.19 -7.10 -0.35
N LYS A 87 20.46 -7.19 0.03
CA LYS A 87 21.59 -7.15 -0.92
C LYS A 87 21.53 -8.25 -2.00
N ASN A 88 20.87 -9.37 -1.71
CA ASN A 88 20.76 -10.53 -2.61
C ASN A 88 19.40 -10.62 -3.33
N GLY A 89 18.59 -9.56 -3.30
CA GLY A 89 17.23 -9.56 -3.84
C GLY A 89 16.16 -9.50 -2.75
N TRP A 90 15.05 -10.21 -2.92
CA TRP A 90 13.90 -10.14 -2.03
C TRP A 90 13.93 -11.27 -0.98
N GLY A 91 13.53 -10.93 0.25
CA GLY A 91 13.32 -11.91 1.31
C GLY A 91 12.01 -12.69 1.13
N LYS A 92 11.61 -13.40 2.19
CA LYS A 92 10.31 -14.09 2.23
C LYS A 92 9.18 -13.06 2.41
N VAL A 93 8.13 -13.19 1.61
CA VAL A 93 6.89 -12.42 1.74
C VAL A 93 6.16 -12.81 3.04
N GLN A 94 5.70 -11.83 3.81
CA GLN A 94 5.03 -12.00 5.09
C GLN A 94 3.68 -11.26 5.10
N ASN A 95 2.65 -11.86 5.71
CA ASN A 95 1.36 -11.19 5.93
C ASN A 95 1.53 -10.20 7.10
N LEU A 96 0.83 -9.06 7.07
CA LEU A 96 0.95 -8.06 8.15
C LEU A 96 0.23 -8.47 9.45
N GLY A 97 -0.51 -9.59 9.45
CA GLY A 97 -1.18 -10.15 10.63
C GLY A 97 -2.64 -9.73 10.74
N ASP A 98 -3.39 -10.42 11.59
CA ASP A 98 -4.82 -10.26 11.87
C ASP A 98 -5.19 -8.97 12.61
N LYS A 99 -4.21 -8.28 13.20
CA LYS A 99 -4.42 -6.96 13.79
C LYS A 99 -4.64 -5.88 12.72
N ILE A 100 -4.09 -6.06 11.53
CA ILE A 100 -4.13 -5.10 10.44
C ILE A 100 -5.03 -5.59 9.31
N ASN A 101 -4.85 -6.84 8.89
CA ASN A 101 -5.67 -7.45 7.86
C ASN A 101 -6.97 -7.99 8.45
N THR A 102 -8.05 -7.83 7.71
CA THR A 102 -9.40 -8.21 8.16
C THR A 102 -9.97 -9.29 7.23
N PRO A 103 -11.14 -9.88 7.56
CA PRO A 103 -11.85 -10.73 6.61
C PRO A 103 -12.28 -10.02 5.30
N PHE A 104 -12.17 -8.69 5.23
CA PHE A 104 -12.59 -7.87 4.10
C PHE A 104 -11.39 -7.45 3.23
N HIS A 105 -11.43 -6.25 2.65
CA HIS A 105 -10.36 -5.75 1.79
C HIS A 105 -9.57 -4.66 2.49
N GLU A 106 -8.25 -4.76 2.40
CA GLU A 106 -7.28 -3.71 2.69
C GLU A 106 -6.64 -3.20 1.39
N GLY A 107 -6.17 -1.96 1.41
CA GLY A 107 -5.69 -1.30 0.21
C GLY A 107 -4.66 -0.21 0.46
N PHE A 108 -3.99 0.18 -0.63
CA PHE A 108 -3.14 1.36 -0.73
C PHE A 108 -2.21 1.63 0.47
N PRO A 109 -1.32 0.68 0.83
CA PRO A 109 -0.37 0.91 1.91
C PRO A 109 0.55 2.09 1.58
N PHE A 110 0.87 2.91 2.57
CA PHE A 110 1.81 4.02 2.49
C PHE A 110 2.64 4.11 3.77
N ALA A 111 3.95 3.93 3.65
CA ALA A 111 4.87 4.04 4.77
C ALA A 111 5.54 5.41 4.79
N ASP A 112 5.47 6.11 5.92
CA ASP A 112 6.08 7.43 6.09
C ASP A 112 7.47 7.38 6.74
N ALA A 113 8.11 8.55 6.82
CA ALA A 113 9.49 8.66 7.32
C ALA A 113 9.60 8.48 8.84
N GLN A 114 8.47 8.46 9.56
CA GLN A 114 8.37 8.29 11.00
C GLN A 114 8.09 6.84 11.37
N GLY A 115 8.01 5.94 10.38
CA GLY A 115 7.76 4.52 10.60
C GLY A 115 6.28 4.17 10.76
N ARG A 116 5.37 5.10 10.42
CA ARG A 116 3.93 4.83 10.39
C ARG A 116 3.55 4.20 9.06
N LEU A 117 2.58 3.30 9.13
CA LEU A 117 1.95 2.68 7.97
C LEU A 117 0.50 3.14 7.89
N PHE A 118 0.19 3.86 6.81
CA PHE A 118 -1.17 4.23 6.43
C PHE A 118 -1.70 3.21 5.45
N PHE A 119 -3.00 2.94 5.50
CA PHE A 119 -3.68 2.04 4.58
C PHE A 119 -5.18 2.30 4.64
N CYS A 120 -5.95 1.84 3.66
CA CYS A 120 -7.41 1.84 3.76
C CYS A 120 -7.94 0.44 4.04
N SER A 121 -9.08 0.33 4.72
CA SER A 121 -9.74 -0.95 5.01
C SER A 121 -11.25 -0.84 4.98
N LYS A 122 -11.91 -1.94 4.56
CA LYS A 122 -13.36 -2.16 4.64
C LYS A 122 -13.80 -2.93 5.88
N GLY A 123 -12.87 -3.42 6.69
CA GLY A 123 -13.17 -4.32 7.80
C GLY A 123 -13.00 -3.72 9.20
N HIS A 124 -12.20 -2.67 9.35
CA HIS A 124 -12.04 -1.99 10.63
C HIS A 124 -13.23 -1.06 10.92
N PRO A 125 -13.58 -0.80 12.19
CA PRO A 125 -14.60 0.19 12.54
C PRO A 125 -14.25 1.57 11.98
N GLY A 126 -15.17 2.15 11.22
CA GLY A 126 -14.97 3.40 10.51
C GLY A 126 -16.26 4.17 10.23
N LEU A 127 -16.20 5.09 9.28
CA LEU A 127 -17.30 6.00 8.93
C LEU A 127 -18.10 5.54 7.72
N GLY A 128 -17.51 4.71 6.85
CA GLY A 128 -18.06 4.47 5.51
C GLY A 128 -17.57 3.19 4.86
N GLY A 129 -17.23 3.30 3.57
CA GLY A 129 -16.78 2.17 2.75
C GLY A 129 -15.35 1.78 3.09
N PHE A 130 -14.39 2.17 2.25
CA PHE A 130 -12.99 2.21 2.65
C PHE A 130 -12.74 3.42 3.55
N ASP A 131 -12.17 3.19 4.72
CA ASP A 131 -11.66 4.24 5.59
C ASP A 131 -10.14 4.17 5.66
N ILE A 132 -9.46 5.32 5.80
CA ILE A 132 -8.01 5.40 5.99
C ILE A 132 -7.65 5.25 7.48
N PHE A 133 -6.72 4.35 7.76
CA PHE A 133 -6.18 4.05 9.07
C PHE A 133 -4.67 4.28 9.10
N VAL A 134 -4.13 4.45 10.30
CA VAL A 134 -2.70 4.50 10.58
C VAL A 134 -2.33 3.51 11.68
N THR A 135 -1.20 2.83 11.52
CA THR A 135 -0.57 2.01 12.56
C THR A 135 0.93 2.27 12.60
N HIS A 136 1.59 1.81 13.65
CA HIS A 136 3.04 1.88 13.82
C HIS A 136 3.53 0.64 14.58
N LEU A 137 4.84 0.42 14.58
CA LEU A 137 5.47 -0.59 15.43
C LEU A 137 5.68 -0.02 16.83
N ASN A 138 5.32 -0.78 17.86
CA ASN A 138 5.67 -0.46 19.24
C ASN A 138 7.15 -0.80 19.53
N ASP A 139 7.58 -0.55 20.77
CA ASP A 139 8.97 -0.76 21.21
C ASP A 139 9.43 -2.24 21.14
N THR A 140 8.50 -3.20 21.11
CA THR A 140 8.80 -4.63 20.95
C THR A 140 8.86 -5.07 19.48
N GLY A 141 8.59 -4.16 18.54
CA GLY A 141 8.57 -4.45 17.11
C GLY A 141 7.29 -5.12 16.62
N GLU A 142 6.20 -4.99 17.38
CA GLU A 142 4.87 -5.46 16.99
C GLU A 142 4.02 -4.29 16.48
N TRP A 143 3.21 -4.54 15.45
CA TRP A 143 2.26 -3.53 14.96
C TRP A 143 1.19 -3.25 16.01
N GLU A 144 0.85 -1.97 16.19
CA GLU A 144 -0.24 -1.53 17.04
C GLU A 144 -1.60 -1.65 16.35
N THR A 145 -2.67 -1.55 17.14
CA THR A 145 -4.04 -1.52 16.61
C THR A 145 -4.20 -0.29 15.71
N PRO A 146 -4.68 -0.43 14.46
CA PRO A 146 -4.86 0.70 13.57
C PRO A 146 -5.85 1.73 14.11
N VAL A 147 -5.52 3.00 13.97
CA VAL A 147 -6.36 4.14 14.35
C VAL A 147 -7.00 4.74 13.09
N ASN A 148 -8.32 4.87 13.07
CA ASN A 148 -9.06 5.55 12.00
C ASN A 148 -8.71 7.04 12.01
N LEU A 149 -8.37 7.63 10.86
CA LEU A 149 -7.96 9.04 10.79
C LEU A 149 -9.11 10.03 11.01
N GLY A 150 -10.36 9.58 10.91
CA GLY A 150 -11.57 10.38 11.11
C GLY A 150 -11.69 11.56 10.15
N PRO A 151 -12.72 12.40 10.32
CA PRO A 151 -12.87 13.62 9.54
C PRO A 151 -11.73 14.61 9.81
N PRO A 152 -11.30 15.41 8.82
CA PRO A 152 -11.86 15.49 7.47
C PRO A 152 -11.27 14.47 6.49
N ILE A 153 -10.36 13.58 6.92
CA ILE A 153 -9.71 12.63 6.02
C ILE A 153 -10.65 11.51 5.61
N ASN A 154 -11.45 10.99 6.55
CA ASN A 154 -12.46 9.99 6.27
C ASN A 154 -13.87 10.61 6.20
N SER A 155 -14.74 9.99 5.41
CA SER A 155 -16.13 10.34 5.17
C SER A 155 -17.01 9.08 5.13
N PRO A 156 -18.34 9.22 4.94
CA PRO A 156 -19.20 8.05 4.75
C PRO A 156 -19.05 7.33 3.39
N GLN A 157 -18.06 7.70 2.56
CA GLN A 157 -17.82 7.13 1.22
C GLN A 157 -16.55 6.25 1.22
N ASP A 158 -16.01 5.92 0.04
CA ASP A 158 -14.69 5.29 -0.05
C ASP A 158 -13.60 6.37 0.02
N ASP A 159 -12.66 6.21 0.94
CA ASP A 159 -11.46 7.01 1.15
C ASP A 159 -10.21 6.12 1.08
N ILE A 160 -9.34 6.42 0.11
CA ILE A 160 -8.24 5.52 -0.28
C ILE A 160 -6.97 6.31 -0.62
N SER A 161 -5.88 5.60 -0.92
CA SER A 161 -4.68 6.16 -1.54
C SER A 161 -4.06 7.36 -0.82
N PHE A 162 -3.88 7.25 0.49
CA PHE A 162 -3.29 8.30 1.32
C PHE A 162 -1.78 8.48 1.06
N PHE A 163 -1.32 9.71 1.06
CA PHE A 163 0.07 10.09 0.90
C PHE A 163 0.43 11.32 1.74
N LEU A 164 1.65 11.32 2.27
CA LEU A 164 2.26 12.50 2.90
C LEU A 164 3.58 12.87 2.22
N SER A 165 3.77 14.17 2.06
CA SER A 165 5.07 14.75 1.74
C SER A 165 6.09 14.47 2.85
N LYS A 166 7.38 14.45 2.51
CA LYS A 166 8.48 14.12 3.45
C LYS A 166 8.50 14.97 4.74
N ASN A 167 7.99 16.19 4.69
CA ASN A 167 7.92 17.10 5.83
C ASN A 167 6.63 16.94 6.66
N ASN A 168 5.74 16.02 6.28
CA ASN A 168 4.42 15.76 6.87
C ASN A 168 3.51 16.98 6.98
N LYS A 169 3.71 18.01 6.15
CA LYS A 169 2.86 19.21 6.15
C LYS A 169 1.77 19.15 5.11
N ASN A 170 2.09 18.57 3.95
CA ASN A 170 1.16 18.43 2.83
C ASN A 170 0.87 16.96 2.59
N GLY A 171 -0.36 16.66 2.20
CA GLY A 171 -0.73 15.31 1.80
C GLY A 171 -1.84 15.29 0.76
N ALA A 172 -2.14 14.09 0.30
CA ALA A 172 -3.21 13.81 -0.63
C ALA A 172 -3.89 12.50 -0.26
N PHE A 173 -5.16 12.36 -0.61
CA PHE A 173 -5.88 11.10 -0.61
C PHE A 173 -6.93 11.15 -1.72
N ALA A 174 -7.42 9.98 -2.13
CA ALA A 174 -8.51 9.87 -3.09
C ALA A 174 -9.81 9.55 -2.37
N SER A 175 -10.93 10.11 -2.84
CA SER A 175 -12.24 9.88 -2.21
C SER A 175 -13.39 10.06 -3.19
N SER A 176 -14.42 9.25 -3.02
CA SER A 176 -15.70 9.37 -3.75
C SER A 176 -16.71 10.32 -3.08
N ARG A 177 -16.29 11.07 -2.05
CA ARG A 177 -17.16 11.98 -1.26
C ARG A 177 -17.86 13.09 -2.05
N ALA A 178 -17.32 13.48 -3.20
CA ALA A 178 -17.91 14.54 -4.03
C ALA A 178 -19.11 14.06 -4.88
N GLY A 179 -19.36 12.75 -4.88
CA GLY A 179 -20.35 12.12 -5.76
C GLY A 179 -19.78 11.94 -7.17
N GLY A 180 -19.63 10.69 -7.61
CA GLY A 180 -18.96 10.34 -8.86
C GLY A 180 -17.95 9.21 -8.64
N ASP A 181 -16.86 9.23 -9.41
CA ASP A 181 -15.68 8.40 -9.19
C ASP A 181 -14.80 8.98 -8.05
N ASP A 182 -13.60 8.44 -7.85
CA ASP A 182 -12.65 8.94 -6.85
C ASP A 182 -11.94 10.24 -7.32
N ASP A 183 -12.08 11.31 -6.56
CA ASP A 183 -11.34 12.58 -6.74
C ASP A 183 -10.11 12.66 -5.83
N ILE A 184 -9.09 13.42 -6.24
CA ILE A 184 -7.89 13.67 -5.41
C ILE A 184 -8.11 14.91 -4.55
N PHE A 185 -8.07 14.72 -3.23
CA PHE A 185 -8.13 15.78 -2.23
C PHE A 185 -6.75 16.09 -1.70
N LEU A 186 -6.39 17.38 -1.68
CA LEU A 186 -5.15 17.88 -1.12
C LEU A 186 -5.43 18.49 0.25
N PHE A 187 -4.52 18.29 1.19
CA PHE A 187 -4.64 18.88 2.52
C PHE A 187 -3.30 19.37 3.07
N GLU A 188 -3.39 20.31 4.00
CA GLU A 188 -2.30 20.74 4.85
C GLU A 188 -2.61 20.42 6.31
N ILE A 189 -1.62 19.94 7.06
CA ILE A 189 -1.76 19.60 8.47
C ILE A 189 -0.62 20.20 9.30
N SER A 190 -0.95 20.64 10.51
CA SER A 190 0.04 21.01 11.53
C SER A 190 0.55 19.79 12.32
N SER A 191 -0.28 18.75 12.46
CA SER A 191 0.05 17.47 13.07
C SER A 191 -0.99 16.40 12.68
N LEU A 192 -0.58 15.14 12.62
CA LEU A 192 -1.50 14.00 12.54
C LEU A 192 -1.94 13.52 13.93
N PRO A 193 -3.03 12.75 14.04
CA PRO A 193 -3.34 11.99 15.25
C PRO A 193 -2.11 11.19 15.71
N LYS A 194 -1.87 11.19 17.02
CA LYS A 194 -0.82 10.38 17.66
C LYS A 194 -1.33 8.97 17.86
#